data_AF-A0A259NAD5-F1
#
_entry.id   AF-A0A259NAD5-F1
#
_cell.length_a   1.000
_cell.length_b   1.000
_cell.length_c   1.000
_cell.angle_alpha   90.00
_cell.angle_beta   90.00
_cell.angle_gamma   90.00
#
_symmetry.space_group_name_H-M   'P 1'
#
loop_
_entity.id
_entity.type
_entity.pdbx_description
1 polymer ?
#
loop_
_entity_poly.entity_id
_entity_poly.type
_entity_poly.pdbx_seq_one_letter_code
_entity_poly.pdbx_strand_id
1 'polypeptide(L)'
;MASKSIFNPIERPLITEIAQLDRMSYDQMRIEFLRLSPAYALMAAIKKKPIELQNDLILKFYESNSSALARRKFLKTSNRKFTKDQRNRILAGFDFVRKTHKEYGDISKSYEAWISGNENAIYLLNYHHLYPSTHLIAIEREHGQPLARFAKDMNAYLDSIEEGKHIHEPRIVVSIPVNANFKVVTQDIKQWMREYSLPNANRQYVSAKPLIGKRVHYEATLKKLHLLMHKTLRPHEPLWKLGLRARVSDRYNKLAHKDLSGDKLSKDDKDILSATTSRTLKQAQYIAENAARGLFPLHKRIITPEFDYEELKKRLLKAWPDLIVK
;
A
#
# COMPACT_ATOMS: atom_id res chain seq x y z
N MET A 1 -15.05 8.70 -15.26
CA MET A 1 -15.22 8.41 -13.82
C MET A 1 -14.15 9.18 -13.07
N ALA A 2 -14.55 10.22 -12.34
CA ALA A 2 -13.64 11.20 -11.75
C ALA A 2 -12.77 10.57 -10.66
N SER A 3 -11.46 10.56 -10.90
CA SER A 3 -10.43 10.26 -9.91
C SER A 3 -10.49 11.33 -8.81
N LYS A 4 -11.08 10.98 -7.66
CA LYS A 4 -10.93 11.74 -6.42
C LYS A 4 -9.98 10.97 -5.51
N SER A 5 -8.69 11.15 -5.73
CA SER A 5 -7.64 10.86 -4.76
C SER A 5 -6.56 11.91 -4.92
N ILE A 6 -6.43 12.81 -3.96
CA ILE A 6 -5.24 13.64 -3.82
C ILE A 6 -4.88 13.64 -2.34
N PHE A 7 -4.16 12.60 -1.93
CA PHE A 7 -3.20 12.75 -0.85
C PHE A 7 -1.92 13.27 -1.51
N ASN A 8 -1.44 14.44 -1.06
CA ASN A 8 -0.11 14.93 -1.42
C ASN A 8 0.91 13.94 -0.85
N PRO A 9 1.76 13.28 -1.67
CA PRO A 9 2.68 12.23 -1.18
C PRO A 9 3.84 12.79 -0.35
N ILE A 10 4.05 14.11 -0.39
CA ILE A 10 5.17 14.78 0.29
C ILE A 10 4.80 15.12 1.73
N GLU A 11 3.53 15.42 1.98
CA GLU A 11 3.02 15.63 3.32
C GLU A 11 2.28 14.40 3.79
N ARG A 12 2.81 13.77 4.84
CA ARG A 12 2.11 12.67 5.51
C ARG A 12 0.74 13.19 5.97
N PRO A 13 -0.37 12.62 5.47
CA PRO A 13 -1.68 13.03 5.95
C PRO A 13 -1.80 12.72 7.44
N LEU A 14 -2.35 13.69 8.19
CA LEU A 14 -2.69 13.50 9.59
C LEU A 14 -3.86 12.52 9.68
N ILE A 15 -3.54 11.24 9.87
CA ILE A 15 -4.51 10.16 10.00
C ILE A 15 -4.62 9.79 11.46
N THR A 16 -5.70 10.24 12.09
CA THR A 16 -6.06 9.97 13.47
C THR A 16 -7.00 8.78 13.61
N GLU A 17 -7.73 8.42 12.55
CA GLU A 17 -8.71 7.34 12.55
C GLU A 17 -8.63 6.49 11.28
N ILE A 18 -8.89 5.18 11.40
CA ILE A 18 -8.90 4.25 10.25
C ILE A 18 -9.92 4.69 9.17
N ALA A 19 -11.04 5.30 9.54
CA ALA A 19 -12.04 5.77 8.58
C ALA A 19 -11.51 6.84 7.62
N GLN A 20 -10.46 7.59 7.99
CA GLN A 20 -9.83 8.56 7.10
C GLN A 20 -9.05 7.88 5.96
N LEU A 21 -8.87 6.55 6.02
CA LEU A 21 -8.26 5.73 4.97
C LEU A 21 -9.23 5.30 3.87
N ASP A 22 -10.52 5.70 3.95
CA ASP A 22 -11.56 5.28 2.99
C ASP A 22 -11.21 5.62 1.52
N ARG A 23 -10.31 6.60 1.30
CA ARG A 23 -9.90 7.09 -0.01
C ARG A 23 -8.60 6.48 -0.55
N MET A 24 -8.08 5.42 0.06
CA MET A 24 -6.84 4.79 -0.38
C MET A 24 -6.91 4.17 -1.78
N SER A 25 -5.96 4.47 -2.66
CA SER A 25 -5.81 3.74 -3.92
C SER A 25 -5.53 2.24 -3.69
N TYR A 26 -5.72 1.41 -4.72
CA TYR A 26 -5.38 -0.01 -4.62
C TYR A 26 -3.90 -0.25 -4.29
N ASP A 27 -3.00 0.61 -4.75
CA ASP A 27 -1.58 0.46 -4.45
C ASP A 27 -1.25 0.92 -3.02
N GLN A 28 -1.91 1.97 -2.52
CA GLN A 28 -1.84 2.34 -1.11
C GLN A 28 -2.34 1.19 -0.23
N MET A 29 -3.50 0.60 -0.57
CA MET A 29 -3.99 -0.60 0.12
C MET A 29 -2.98 -1.75 0.04
N ARG A 30 -2.36 -1.98 -1.12
CA ARG A 30 -1.34 -3.03 -1.27
C ARG A 30 -0.18 -2.81 -0.29
N ILE A 31 0.33 -1.59 -0.18
CA ILE A 31 1.40 -1.24 0.76
C ILE A 31 0.97 -1.50 2.20
N GLU A 32 -0.24 -1.11 2.59
CA GLU A 32 -0.73 -1.37 3.94
C GLU A 32 -0.94 -2.87 4.22
N PHE A 33 -1.39 -3.64 3.23
CA PHE A 33 -1.43 -5.10 3.34
C PHE A 33 -0.03 -5.73 3.44
N LEU A 34 0.96 -5.22 2.71
CA LEU A 34 2.36 -5.65 2.85
C LEU A 34 2.87 -5.33 4.25
N ARG A 35 2.56 -4.14 4.77
CA ARG A 35 2.96 -3.69 6.12
C ARG A 35 2.41 -4.62 7.20
N LEU A 36 1.20 -5.12 7.00
CA LEU A 36 0.50 -6.06 7.88
C LEU A 36 0.83 -7.54 7.58
N SER A 37 1.67 -7.86 6.60
CA SER A 37 2.14 -9.23 6.36
C SER A 37 3.30 -9.58 7.30
N PRO A 38 3.20 -10.66 8.09
CA PRO A 38 4.33 -11.16 8.86
C PRO A 38 5.46 -11.72 7.96
N ALA A 39 5.13 -12.37 6.83
CA ALA A 39 6.17 -12.89 5.92
C ALA A 39 7.01 -11.78 5.28
N TYR A 40 6.37 -10.66 4.91
CA TYR A 40 7.08 -9.50 4.36
C TYR A 40 8.05 -8.90 5.39
N ALA A 41 7.61 -8.71 6.63
CA ALA A 41 8.48 -8.21 7.70
C ALA A 41 9.62 -9.17 8.06
N LEU A 42 9.37 -10.47 8.04
CA LEU A 42 10.44 -11.45 8.23
C LEU A 42 11.55 -11.24 7.17
N MET A 43 11.18 -11.04 5.91
CA MET A 43 12.15 -10.80 4.84
C MET A 43 13.03 -9.58 5.13
N ALA A 44 12.45 -8.48 5.60
CA ALA A 44 13.20 -7.29 5.99
C ALA A 44 14.24 -7.58 7.10
N ALA A 45 13.89 -8.44 8.06
CA ALA A 45 14.76 -8.82 9.17
C ALA A 45 15.88 -9.79 8.77
N ILE A 46 15.66 -10.68 7.79
CA ILE A 46 16.61 -11.74 7.43
C ILE A 46 17.39 -11.48 6.14
N LYS A 47 17.12 -10.39 5.41
CA LYS A 47 17.71 -10.12 4.07
C LYS A 47 19.23 -10.12 4.00
N LYS A 48 19.93 -9.82 5.11
CA LYS A 48 21.40 -9.79 5.18
C LYS A 48 22.02 -11.15 5.54
N LYS A 49 21.21 -12.17 5.85
CA LYS A 49 21.68 -13.50 6.26
C LYS A 49 21.94 -14.39 5.03
N PRO A 50 22.84 -15.39 5.13
CA PRO A 50 22.99 -16.43 4.10
C PRO A 50 21.69 -17.16 3.80
N ILE A 51 21.54 -17.66 2.57
CA ILE A 51 20.27 -18.21 2.07
C ILE A 51 19.82 -19.44 2.86
N GLU A 52 20.76 -20.27 3.31
CA GLU A 52 20.51 -21.46 4.12
C GLU A 52 19.91 -21.07 5.48
N LEU A 53 20.52 -20.09 6.14
CA LEU A 53 20.02 -19.58 7.42
C LEU A 53 18.67 -18.87 7.26
N GLN A 54 18.44 -18.19 6.15
CA GLN A 54 17.13 -17.62 5.84
C GLN A 54 16.07 -18.72 5.76
N ASN A 55 16.34 -19.80 5.01
CA ASN A 55 15.39 -20.90 4.81
C ASN A 55 15.00 -21.55 6.15
N ASP A 56 15.98 -21.78 7.04
CA ASP A 56 15.70 -22.31 8.38
C ASP A 56 14.84 -21.38 9.23
N LEU A 57 15.13 -20.07 9.20
CA LEU A 57 14.34 -19.07 9.92
C LEU A 57 12.91 -18.97 9.37
N ILE A 58 12.73 -19.06 8.05
CA ILE A 58 11.42 -19.07 7.40
C ILE A 58 10.61 -20.29 7.87
N LEU A 59 11.20 -21.49 7.85
CA LEU A 59 10.47 -22.69 8.27
C LEU A 59 10.09 -22.63 9.75
N LYS A 60 11.01 -22.24 10.64
CA LYS A 60 10.73 -22.04 12.08
C LYS A 60 9.62 -21.00 12.29
N PHE A 61 9.65 -19.91 11.54
CA PHE A 61 8.64 -18.85 11.63
C PHE A 61 7.24 -19.35 11.25
N TYR A 62 7.11 -20.18 10.22
CA TYR A 62 5.82 -20.78 9.85
C TYR A 62 5.37 -21.89 10.82
N GLU A 63 6.32 -22.62 11.41
CA GLU A 63 6.05 -23.69 12.38
C GLU A 63 5.50 -23.16 13.72
N SER A 64 5.79 -21.90 14.08
CA SER A 64 5.21 -21.23 15.25
C SER A 64 3.68 -21.29 15.29
N ASN A 65 3.04 -21.22 14.12
CA ASN A 65 1.58 -21.21 13.98
C ASN A 65 0.96 -22.62 13.78
N SER A 66 1.72 -23.69 14.03
CA SER A 66 1.32 -25.08 13.72
C SER A 66 -0.05 -25.47 14.29
N SER A 67 -0.37 -25.05 15.52
CA SER A 67 -1.66 -25.32 16.17
C SER A 67 -2.85 -24.69 15.43
N ALA A 68 -2.72 -23.44 14.95
CA ALA A 68 -3.78 -22.83 14.15
C ALA A 68 -3.84 -23.42 12.74
N LEU A 69 -2.70 -23.79 12.16
CA LEU A 69 -2.62 -24.45 10.86
C LEU A 69 -3.29 -25.83 10.88
N ALA A 70 -3.15 -26.60 11.96
CA ALA A 70 -3.85 -27.86 12.17
C ALA A 70 -5.38 -27.66 12.21
N ARG A 71 -5.88 -26.69 13.01
CA ARG A 71 -7.31 -26.32 13.04
C ARG A 71 -7.84 -25.89 11.67
N ARG A 72 -6.98 -25.27 10.86
CA ARG A 72 -7.30 -24.86 9.50
C ARG A 72 -7.24 -26.01 8.49
N LYS A 73 -6.83 -27.23 8.88
CA LYS A 73 -6.61 -28.39 7.99
C LYS A 73 -5.45 -28.20 6.99
N PHE A 74 -4.42 -27.44 7.37
CA PHE A 74 -3.14 -27.42 6.63
C PHE A 74 -2.17 -28.48 7.14
N LEU A 75 -2.29 -28.85 8.42
CA LEU A 75 -1.52 -29.91 9.06
C LEU A 75 -2.49 -30.96 9.61
N LYS A 76 -2.01 -32.20 9.74
CA LYS A 76 -2.74 -33.23 10.48
C LYS A 76 -2.69 -32.87 11.96
N THR A 77 -3.82 -32.98 12.67
CA THR A 77 -3.87 -32.67 14.11
C THR A 77 -2.91 -33.53 14.94
N SER A 78 -2.68 -34.78 14.50
CA SER A 78 -1.76 -35.74 15.11
C SER A 78 -0.28 -35.45 14.84
N ASN A 79 0.05 -34.68 13.79
CA ASN A 79 1.44 -34.36 13.44
C ASN A 79 1.54 -32.89 13.01
N ARG A 80 1.97 -32.05 13.97
CA ARG A 80 2.08 -30.59 13.83
C ARG A 80 3.35 -30.14 13.10
N LYS A 81 4.06 -31.05 12.42
CA LYS A 81 5.24 -30.73 11.61
C LYS A 81 4.89 -30.69 10.13
N PHE A 82 5.59 -29.85 9.37
CA PHE A 82 5.45 -29.81 7.92
C PHE A 82 6.08 -31.04 7.26
N THR A 83 5.43 -31.56 6.22
CA THR A 83 6.05 -32.54 5.33
C THR A 83 7.14 -31.89 4.48
N LYS A 84 8.03 -32.70 3.88
CA LYS A 84 9.06 -32.22 2.94
C LYS A 84 8.46 -31.35 1.84
N ASP A 85 7.35 -31.80 1.24
CA ASP A 85 6.64 -31.06 0.20
C ASP A 85 6.08 -29.72 0.68
N GLN A 86 5.56 -29.67 1.91
CA GLN A 86 5.04 -28.43 2.49
C GLN A 86 6.18 -27.43 2.74
N ARG A 87 7.32 -27.90 3.26
CA ARG A 87 8.52 -27.06 3.44
C ARG A 87 8.98 -26.49 2.10
N ASN A 88 9.09 -27.32 1.07
CA ASN A 88 9.48 -26.89 -0.27
C ASN A 88 8.50 -25.84 -0.83
N ARG A 89 7.19 -26.04 -0.67
CA ARG A 89 6.16 -25.05 -1.10
C ARG A 89 6.24 -23.74 -0.32
N ILE A 90 6.53 -23.78 0.98
CA ILE A 90 6.72 -22.57 1.79
C ILE A 90 7.93 -21.79 1.27
N LEU A 91 9.07 -22.45 1.07
CA LEU A 91 10.30 -21.82 0.58
C LEU A 91 10.12 -21.24 -0.83
N ALA A 92 9.56 -22.02 -1.76
CA ALA A 92 9.26 -21.53 -3.11
C ALA A 92 8.26 -20.35 -3.09
N GLY A 93 7.28 -20.38 -2.19
CA GLY A 93 6.39 -19.26 -1.96
C GLY A 93 7.11 -18.02 -1.41
N PHE A 94 8.16 -18.21 -0.63
CA PHE A 94 8.96 -17.14 -0.03
C PHE A 94 9.94 -16.49 -1.03
N ASP A 95 10.31 -17.18 -2.10
CA ASP A 95 11.06 -16.57 -3.21
C ASP A 95 10.29 -15.41 -3.86
N PHE A 96 8.95 -15.53 -3.93
CA PHE A 96 8.11 -14.41 -4.36
C PHE A 96 8.15 -13.26 -3.34
N VAL A 97 8.22 -13.57 -2.04
CA VAL A 97 8.36 -12.55 -0.99
C VAL A 97 9.70 -11.81 -1.11
N ARG A 98 10.79 -12.53 -1.37
CA ARG A 98 12.10 -11.93 -1.69
C ARG A 98 12.00 -10.96 -2.86
N LYS A 99 11.33 -11.37 -3.94
CA LYS A 99 11.13 -10.54 -5.14
C LYS A 99 10.32 -9.28 -4.81
N THR A 100 9.20 -9.41 -4.11
CA THR A 100 8.37 -8.26 -3.72
C THR A 100 9.10 -7.35 -2.74
N HIS A 101 9.90 -7.87 -1.82
CA HIS A 101 10.72 -7.04 -0.94
C HIS A 101 11.84 -6.30 -1.70
N LYS A 102 12.48 -6.93 -2.70
CA LYS A 102 13.46 -6.24 -3.56
C LYS A 102 12.87 -5.03 -4.26
N GLU A 103 11.59 -5.13 -4.64
CA GLU A 103 10.87 -4.08 -5.34
C GLU A 103 10.35 -2.96 -4.43
N TYR A 104 9.69 -3.30 -3.33
CA TYR A 104 9.07 -2.31 -2.44
C TYR A 104 10.03 -1.79 -1.36
N GLY A 105 11.18 -2.44 -1.16
CA GLY A 105 12.16 -2.05 -0.16
C GLY A 105 11.68 -2.32 1.28
N ASP A 106 12.18 -1.54 2.23
CA ASP A 106 11.83 -1.71 3.64
C ASP A 106 10.66 -0.80 4.04
N ILE A 107 9.43 -1.28 3.83
CA ILE A 107 8.21 -0.54 4.19
C ILE A 107 7.98 -0.48 5.71
N SER A 108 8.80 -1.12 6.54
CA SER A 108 8.66 -1.05 8.01
C SER A 108 9.07 0.31 8.58
N LYS A 109 9.67 1.17 7.76
CA LYS A 109 9.95 2.57 8.09
C LYS A 109 8.64 3.38 8.18
N SER A 110 8.74 4.60 8.74
CA SER A 110 7.66 5.58 8.61
C SER A 110 7.40 5.87 7.13
N TYR A 111 6.21 6.36 6.81
CA TYR A 111 5.83 6.63 5.43
C TYR A 111 6.80 7.61 4.74
N GLU A 112 7.13 8.71 5.43
CA GLU A 112 8.12 9.71 5.00
C GLU A 112 9.51 9.08 4.77
N ALA A 113 10.03 8.35 5.76
CA ALA A 113 11.36 7.74 5.65
C ALA A 113 11.44 6.62 4.60
N TRP A 114 10.31 5.97 4.32
CA TRP A 114 10.23 5.00 3.23
C TRP A 114 10.20 5.70 1.87
N ILE A 115 9.38 6.74 1.69
CA ILE A 115 9.30 7.50 0.43
C ILE A 115 10.65 8.15 0.11
N SER A 116 11.22 8.91 1.05
CA SER A 116 12.50 9.60 0.84
C SER A 116 13.68 8.64 0.65
N GLY A 117 13.58 7.42 1.18
CA GLY A 117 14.62 6.40 1.09
C GLY A 117 14.42 5.37 -0.02
N ASN A 118 13.37 5.50 -0.84
CA ASN A 118 13.05 4.56 -1.92
C ASN A 118 12.71 5.34 -3.19
N GLU A 119 13.67 5.38 -4.11
CA GLU A 119 13.56 6.03 -5.42
C GLU A 119 12.34 5.55 -6.23
N ASN A 120 11.83 4.34 -5.94
CA ASN A 120 10.65 3.79 -6.61
C ASN A 120 9.32 4.07 -5.91
N ALA A 121 9.32 4.65 -4.71
CA ALA A 121 8.10 4.78 -3.89
C ALA A 121 7.01 5.62 -4.55
N ILE A 122 7.39 6.71 -5.25
CA ILE A 122 6.45 7.55 -6.01
C ILE A 122 5.74 6.72 -7.08
N TYR A 123 6.47 5.89 -7.83
CA TYR A 123 5.88 5.05 -8.86
C TYR A 123 5.01 3.92 -8.28
N LEU A 124 5.36 3.40 -7.10
CA LEU A 124 4.62 2.33 -6.42
C LEU A 124 3.31 2.80 -5.77
N LEU A 125 3.05 4.11 -5.68
CA LEU A 125 1.86 4.69 -5.04
C LEU A 125 0.72 5.03 -6.01
N ASN A 126 0.74 4.46 -7.22
CA ASN A 126 -0.28 4.63 -8.26
C ASN A 126 -0.46 6.06 -8.76
N TYR A 127 0.61 6.84 -8.91
CA TYR A 127 0.56 8.10 -9.64
C TYR A 127 0.55 7.89 -11.17
N HIS A 128 -0.11 6.84 -11.69
CA HIS A 128 -0.23 6.58 -13.14
C HIS A 128 -1.02 7.64 -13.91
N HIS A 129 -1.59 8.62 -13.21
CA HIS A 129 -2.23 9.78 -13.82
C HIS A 129 -1.36 11.04 -13.77
N LEU A 130 -0.24 10.99 -13.03
CA LEU A 130 0.70 12.08 -12.92
C LEU A 130 2.03 11.70 -13.61
N TYR A 131 1.99 11.05 -14.77
CA TYR A 131 3.23 10.88 -15.53
C TYR A 131 3.88 12.24 -15.80
N PRO A 132 5.22 12.30 -15.90
CA PRO A 132 5.90 13.52 -16.32
C PRO A 132 5.34 13.93 -17.68
N SER A 133 4.49 14.96 -17.69
CA SER A 133 3.89 15.51 -18.88
C SER A 133 4.57 16.83 -19.22
N THR A 134 4.70 17.10 -20.51
CA THR A 134 5.09 18.43 -20.98
C THR A 134 3.94 19.39 -20.71
N HIS A 135 4.25 20.52 -20.07
CA HIS A 135 3.29 21.58 -19.80
C HIS A 135 3.73 22.83 -20.53
N LEU A 136 2.82 23.40 -21.32
CA LEU A 136 2.98 24.76 -21.81
C LEU A 136 2.60 25.71 -20.66
N ILE A 137 3.60 26.33 -20.04
CA ILE A 137 3.38 27.24 -18.90
C ILE A 137 2.82 28.57 -19.39
N ALA A 138 3.47 29.16 -20.40
CA ALA A 138 3.05 30.44 -20.98
C ALA A 138 3.56 30.56 -22.42
N ILE A 139 2.93 31.47 -23.19
CA ILE A 139 3.44 31.94 -24.49
C ILE A 139 3.58 33.45 -24.40
N GLU A 140 4.81 33.93 -24.54
CA GLU A 140 5.07 35.35 -24.77
C GLU A 140 4.81 35.66 -26.25
N ARG A 141 3.81 36.52 -26.52
CA ARG A 141 3.54 37.04 -27.87
C ARG A 141 3.91 38.52 -27.89
N GLU A 142 4.58 38.97 -28.95
CA GLU A 142 5.25 40.28 -29.07
C GLU A 142 4.41 41.50 -28.65
N HIS A 143 5.15 42.51 -28.18
CA HIS A 143 4.80 43.88 -27.82
C HIS A 143 3.53 44.10 -26.98
N GLY A 144 3.74 44.27 -25.67
CA GLY A 144 2.76 44.83 -24.74
C GLY A 144 2.10 43.83 -23.82
N GLN A 145 2.40 42.52 -23.92
CA GLN A 145 2.07 41.61 -22.82
C GLN A 145 2.95 41.93 -21.62
N PRO A 146 2.38 42.30 -20.47
CA PRO A 146 3.17 42.58 -19.28
C PRO A 146 3.92 41.31 -18.87
N LEU A 147 5.21 41.43 -18.57
CA LEU A 147 6.01 40.39 -17.89
C LEU A 147 5.26 39.82 -16.67
N ALA A 148 4.40 40.64 -16.05
CA ALA A 148 3.52 40.26 -14.95
C ALA A 148 2.55 39.11 -15.28
N ARG A 149 2.05 38.98 -16.52
CA ARG A 149 1.18 37.87 -16.90
C ARG A 149 1.96 36.56 -17.00
N PHE A 150 3.13 36.59 -17.63
CA PHE A 150 4.04 35.45 -17.66
C PHE A 150 4.44 35.00 -16.25
N ALA A 151 4.79 35.96 -15.37
CA ALA A 151 5.10 35.67 -13.97
C ALA A 151 3.91 35.07 -13.22
N LYS A 152 2.69 35.55 -13.48
CA LYS A 152 1.46 35.01 -12.89
C LYS A 152 1.20 33.57 -13.33
N ASP A 153 1.35 33.26 -14.63
CA ASP A 153 1.14 31.92 -15.17
C ASP A 153 2.20 30.93 -14.64
N MET A 154 3.45 31.40 -14.49
CA MET A 154 4.51 30.63 -13.84
C MET A 154 4.20 30.34 -12.37
N ASN A 155 3.78 31.35 -11.60
CA ASN A 155 3.41 31.17 -10.19
C ASN A 155 2.21 30.22 -10.06
N ALA A 156 1.18 30.36 -10.89
CA ALA A 156 0.04 29.43 -10.87
C ALA A 156 0.45 27.98 -11.18
N TYR A 157 1.44 27.79 -12.07
CA TYR A 157 2.01 26.47 -12.30
C TYR A 157 2.78 25.95 -11.08
N LEU A 158 3.59 26.79 -10.42
CA LEU A 158 4.30 26.42 -9.19
C LEU A 158 3.33 26.10 -8.04
N ASP A 159 2.29 26.92 -7.84
CA ASP A 159 1.22 26.67 -6.87
C ASP A 159 0.55 25.31 -7.15
N SER A 160 0.27 25.00 -8.42
CA SER A 160 -0.33 23.71 -8.78
C SER A 160 0.56 22.50 -8.45
N ILE A 161 1.89 22.69 -8.43
CA ILE A 161 2.85 21.68 -8.00
C ILE A 161 2.78 21.51 -6.49
N GLU A 162 2.81 22.62 -5.73
CA GLU A 162 2.69 22.61 -4.26
C GLU A 162 1.36 21.99 -3.80
N GLU A 163 0.28 22.26 -4.52
CA GLU A 163 -1.06 21.66 -4.32
C GLU A 163 -1.12 20.16 -4.69
N GLY A 164 -0.04 19.58 -5.22
CA GLY A 164 0.05 18.17 -5.58
C GLY A 164 -0.72 17.78 -6.84
N LYS A 165 -1.05 18.73 -7.72
CA LYS A 165 -1.68 18.45 -9.03
C LYS A 165 -0.69 17.87 -10.03
N HIS A 166 0.62 18.01 -9.78
CA HIS A 166 1.71 17.47 -10.59
C HIS A 166 2.75 16.77 -9.69
N ILE A 167 3.46 15.73 -10.17
CA ILE A 167 4.55 15.10 -9.39
C ILE A 167 5.69 16.10 -9.19
N HIS A 168 6.28 16.15 -8.00
CA HIS A 168 7.60 16.77 -7.81
C HIS A 168 8.68 15.91 -8.45
N GLU A 169 9.04 16.20 -9.69
CA GLU A 169 10.25 15.72 -10.35
C GLU A 169 11.14 16.91 -10.72
N PRO A 170 12.47 16.72 -10.85
CA PRO A 170 13.35 17.75 -11.42
C PRO A 170 12.86 18.15 -12.82
N ARG A 171 12.85 19.45 -13.10
CA ARG A 171 12.33 20.01 -14.35
C ARG A 171 13.34 20.92 -15.00
N ILE A 172 13.33 20.92 -16.33
CA ILE A 172 14.03 21.93 -17.11
C ILE A 172 12.98 22.92 -17.58
N VAL A 173 13.08 24.17 -17.15
CA VAL A 173 12.29 25.27 -17.69
C VAL A 173 13.07 25.85 -18.87
N VAL A 174 12.48 25.81 -20.06
CA VAL A 174 13.14 26.24 -21.29
C VAL A 174 12.42 27.45 -21.89
N SER A 175 13.19 28.44 -22.35
CA SER A 175 12.69 29.49 -23.23
C SER A 175 12.92 29.06 -24.67
N ILE A 176 11.86 28.94 -25.44
CA ILE A 176 11.91 28.55 -26.86
C ILE A 176 11.39 29.73 -27.68
N PRO A 177 12.24 30.42 -28.45
CA PRO A 177 11.77 31.45 -29.35
C PRO A 177 10.81 30.83 -30.37
N VAL A 178 9.64 31.45 -30.55
CA VAL A 178 8.56 30.90 -31.41
C VAL A 178 9.03 30.66 -32.85
N ASN A 179 9.96 31.48 -33.33
CA ASN A 179 10.51 31.43 -34.69
C ASN A 179 11.85 30.68 -34.78
N ALA A 180 12.28 29.99 -33.73
CA ALA A 180 13.54 29.27 -33.74
C ALA A 180 13.50 28.06 -34.69
N ASN A 181 14.66 27.68 -35.22
CA ASN A 181 14.77 26.49 -36.04
C ASN A 181 14.48 25.23 -35.21
N PHE A 182 13.42 24.50 -35.57
CA PHE A 182 12.94 23.32 -34.85
C PHE A 182 14.03 22.25 -34.65
N LYS A 183 14.94 22.06 -35.63
CA LYS A 183 16.03 21.06 -35.50
C LYS A 183 17.03 21.44 -34.41
N VAL A 184 17.39 22.72 -34.34
CA VAL A 184 18.35 23.25 -33.35
C VAL A 184 17.74 23.12 -31.95
N VAL A 185 16.52 23.64 -31.76
CA VAL A 185 15.80 23.54 -30.47
C VAL A 185 15.68 22.09 -30.00
N THR A 186 15.36 21.15 -30.90
CA THR A 186 15.24 19.74 -30.56
C THR A 186 16.58 19.13 -30.14
N GLN A 187 17.70 19.54 -30.76
CA GLN A 187 19.03 19.08 -30.37
C GLN A 187 19.42 19.58 -28.99
N ASP A 188 19.18 20.85 -28.71
CA ASP A 188 19.47 21.49 -27.41
C ASP A 188 18.66 20.83 -26.29
N ILE A 189 17.35 20.66 -26.47
CA ILE A 189 16.49 19.96 -25.51
C ILE A 189 17.00 18.53 -25.25
N LYS A 190 17.39 17.80 -26.31
CA LYS A 190 17.95 16.44 -26.16
C LYS A 190 19.29 16.43 -25.43
N GLN A 191 20.10 17.47 -25.57
CA GLN A 191 21.36 17.60 -24.86
C GLN A 191 21.11 17.88 -23.38
N TRP A 192 20.29 18.89 -23.05
CA TRP A 192 19.96 19.22 -21.65
C TRP A 192 19.28 18.06 -20.93
N MET A 193 18.36 17.35 -21.60
CA MET A 193 17.75 16.14 -21.04
C MET A 193 18.77 15.04 -20.74
N ARG A 194 19.90 14.98 -21.44
CA ARG A 194 20.98 14.01 -21.15
C ARG A 194 21.87 14.49 -20.01
N GLU A 195 22.26 15.75 -20.04
CA GLU A 195 23.13 16.39 -19.06
C GLU A 195 22.50 16.44 -17.66
N TYR A 196 21.23 16.84 -17.58
CA TYR A 196 20.49 16.98 -16.32
C TYR A 196 19.64 15.76 -15.98
N SER A 197 19.73 14.67 -16.75
CA SER A 197 19.06 13.43 -16.36
C SER A 197 19.65 12.86 -15.09
N LEU A 198 18.79 12.48 -14.15
CA LEU A 198 19.23 11.73 -12.99
C LEU A 198 19.77 10.36 -13.47
N PRO A 199 20.98 9.93 -13.04
CA PRO A 199 21.59 8.66 -13.45
C PRO A 199 20.70 7.43 -13.20
N ASN A 200 19.83 7.51 -12.19
CA ASN A 200 18.91 6.45 -11.79
C ASN A 200 17.43 6.76 -12.11
N ALA A 201 17.13 7.81 -12.89
CA ALA A 201 15.74 8.12 -13.22
C ALA A 201 15.08 6.95 -13.95
N ASN A 202 13.95 6.49 -13.43
CA ASN A 202 13.15 5.48 -14.09
C ASN A 202 12.45 6.09 -15.31
N ARG A 203 13.07 5.95 -16.48
CA ARG A 203 12.53 6.46 -17.76
C ARG A 203 11.41 5.58 -18.34
N GLN A 204 11.17 4.42 -17.74
CA GLN A 204 10.08 3.55 -18.18
C GLN A 204 8.80 3.99 -17.47
N TYR A 205 7.75 4.23 -18.24
CA TYR A 205 6.40 4.36 -17.71
C TYR A 205 6.10 3.12 -16.87
N VAL A 206 6.14 3.26 -15.54
CA VAL A 206 5.85 2.15 -14.63
C VAL A 206 4.39 1.84 -14.80
N SER A 207 4.11 0.75 -15.50
CA SER A 207 2.76 0.27 -15.69
C SER A 207 2.15 -0.04 -14.33
N ALA A 208 0.86 0.29 -14.20
CA ALA A 208 0.12 -0.06 -13.01
C ALA A 208 0.28 -1.54 -12.71
N LYS A 209 0.69 -1.82 -11.49
CA LYS A 209 0.82 -3.19 -10.98
C LYS A 209 -0.54 -3.87 -11.18
N PRO A 210 -0.61 -4.94 -11.99
CA PRO A 210 -1.88 -5.54 -12.30
C PRO A 210 -2.50 -6.11 -11.02
N LEU A 211 -3.79 -5.83 -10.83
CA LEU A 211 -4.56 -6.47 -9.78
C LEU A 211 -4.85 -7.91 -10.19
N ILE A 212 -4.63 -8.84 -9.27
CA ILE A 212 -4.88 -10.26 -9.51
C ILE A 212 -6.36 -10.57 -9.25
N GLY A 213 -7.09 -10.90 -10.31
CA GLY A 213 -8.47 -11.35 -10.26
C GLY A 213 -9.34 -10.72 -11.35
N LYS A 214 -10.42 -11.41 -11.76
CA LYS A 214 -11.32 -10.91 -12.82
C LYS A 214 -12.31 -9.85 -12.35
N ARG A 215 -12.63 -9.82 -11.04
CA ARG A 215 -13.61 -8.90 -10.41
C ARG A 215 -13.07 -8.47 -9.05
N VAL A 216 -12.29 -7.40 -9.05
CA VAL A 216 -11.75 -6.83 -7.82
C VAL A 216 -12.71 -5.77 -7.31
N HIS A 217 -13.23 -5.97 -6.10
CA HIS A 217 -14.15 -5.05 -5.45
C HIS A 217 -13.38 -4.18 -4.45
N TYR A 218 -13.33 -2.87 -4.72
CA TYR A 218 -12.59 -1.88 -3.92
C TYR A 218 -13.06 -1.89 -2.46
N GLU A 219 -14.35 -1.61 -2.25
CA GLU A 219 -14.98 -1.53 -0.93
C GLU A 219 -14.78 -2.80 -0.09
N ALA A 220 -14.92 -3.97 -0.72
CA ALA A 220 -14.75 -5.24 -0.04
C ALA A 220 -13.28 -5.50 0.36
N THR A 221 -12.33 -4.97 -0.39
CA THR A 221 -10.88 -5.07 -0.09
C THR A 221 -10.50 -4.10 1.02
N LEU A 222 -11.03 -2.88 0.97
CA LEU A 222 -10.86 -1.86 2.00
C LEU A 222 -11.45 -2.30 3.35
N LYS A 223 -12.68 -2.83 3.39
CA LYS A 223 -13.30 -3.39 4.60
C LYS A 223 -12.44 -4.49 5.25
N LYS A 224 -11.77 -5.32 4.44
CA LYS A 224 -10.84 -6.35 4.92
C LYS A 224 -9.57 -5.73 5.52
N LEU A 225 -9.02 -4.70 4.88
CA LEU A 225 -7.87 -3.96 5.40
C LEU A 225 -8.21 -3.33 6.75
N HIS A 226 -9.32 -2.59 6.82
CA HIS A 226 -9.79 -1.96 8.05
C HIS A 226 -9.99 -2.95 9.17
N LEU A 227 -10.60 -4.10 8.87
CA LEU A 227 -10.78 -5.16 9.87
C LEU A 227 -9.44 -5.68 10.41
N LEU A 228 -8.45 -5.89 9.54
CA LEU A 228 -7.12 -6.33 9.96
C LEU A 228 -6.42 -5.27 10.81
N MET A 229 -6.54 -3.98 10.44
CA MET A 229 -6.01 -2.86 11.23
C MET A 229 -6.70 -2.74 12.58
N HIS A 230 -8.04 -2.81 12.64
CA HIS A 230 -8.78 -2.79 13.90
C HIS A 230 -8.39 -3.96 14.80
N LYS A 231 -8.29 -5.18 14.24
CA LYS A 231 -7.84 -6.35 15.00
C LYS A 231 -6.42 -6.19 15.53
N THR A 232 -5.54 -5.57 14.74
CA THR A 232 -4.15 -5.26 15.12
C THR A 232 -4.10 -4.28 16.29
N LEU A 233 -4.88 -3.20 16.24
CA LEU A 233 -4.89 -2.18 17.29
C LEU A 233 -5.61 -2.65 18.56
N ARG A 234 -6.59 -3.56 18.42
CA ARG A 234 -7.50 -4.03 19.48
C ARG A 234 -7.58 -5.57 19.48
N PRO A 235 -6.48 -6.28 19.81
CA PRO A 235 -6.43 -7.73 19.69
C PRO A 235 -7.41 -8.47 20.62
N HIS A 236 -7.79 -7.87 21.74
CA HIS A 236 -8.69 -8.48 22.72
C HIS A 236 -10.17 -8.12 22.52
N GLU A 237 -10.49 -7.21 21.59
CA GLU A 237 -11.88 -6.81 21.36
C GLU A 237 -12.69 -7.95 20.73
N PRO A 238 -13.94 -8.18 21.16
CA PRO A 238 -14.80 -9.22 20.59
C PRO A 238 -15.00 -9.03 19.08
N LEU A 239 -15.06 -10.16 18.36
CA LEU A 239 -15.15 -10.15 16.90
C LEU A 239 -16.38 -9.39 16.37
N TRP A 240 -17.54 -9.49 17.02
CA TRP A 240 -18.71 -8.73 16.58
C TRP A 240 -18.48 -7.22 16.61
N LYS A 241 -17.78 -6.71 17.63
CA LYS A 241 -17.49 -5.28 17.79
C LYS A 241 -16.45 -4.80 16.77
N LEU A 242 -15.43 -5.62 16.51
CA LEU A 242 -14.51 -5.40 15.38
C LEU A 242 -15.23 -5.38 14.03
N GLY A 243 -16.24 -6.23 13.85
CA GLY A 243 -17.08 -6.29 12.65
C GLY A 243 -17.90 -5.03 12.41
N LEU A 244 -18.39 -4.40 13.48
CA LEU A 244 -19.05 -3.09 13.41
C LEU A 244 -18.04 -1.98 13.04
N ARG A 245 -16.91 -1.89 13.75
CA ARG A 245 -15.88 -0.87 13.48
C ARG A 245 -15.42 -0.88 12.01
N ALA A 246 -15.15 -2.08 11.48
CA ALA A 246 -14.70 -2.26 10.10
C ALA A 246 -15.82 -2.31 9.06
N ARG A 247 -17.08 -2.05 9.46
CA ARG A 247 -18.26 -2.07 8.59
C ARG A 247 -18.41 -3.34 7.73
N VAL A 248 -18.14 -4.50 8.33
CA VAL A 248 -18.09 -5.79 7.60
C VAL A 248 -19.45 -6.17 6.99
N SER A 249 -20.56 -5.75 7.61
CA SER A 249 -21.92 -6.02 7.13
C SER A 249 -22.79 -4.78 7.27
N ASP A 250 -23.30 -4.27 6.16
CA ASP A 250 -24.12 -3.06 6.16
C ASP A 250 -25.41 -3.25 6.96
N ARG A 251 -25.98 -4.47 6.97
CA ARG A 251 -27.16 -4.81 7.78
C ARG A 251 -26.92 -4.54 9.26
N TYR A 252 -25.85 -5.10 9.83
CA TYR A 252 -25.58 -4.97 11.26
C TYR A 252 -25.08 -3.57 11.63
N ASN A 253 -24.40 -2.89 10.70
CA ASN A 253 -23.98 -1.49 10.91
C ASN A 253 -25.14 -0.51 10.90
N LYS A 254 -26.25 -0.79 10.20
CA LYS A 254 -27.48 0.01 10.31
C LYS A 254 -28.21 -0.22 11.64
N LEU A 255 -28.10 -1.44 12.21
CA LEU A 255 -28.74 -1.81 13.47
C LEU A 255 -27.97 -1.29 14.69
N ALA A 256 -26.64 -1.32 14.62
CA ALA A 256 -25.78 -0.70 15.62
C ALA A 256 -25.81 0.83 15.44
N HIS A 257 -26.22 1.55 16.47
CA HIS A 257 -26.15 3.03 16.49
C HIS A 257 -24.68 3.48 16.45
N LYS A 258 -24.46 4.79 16.22
CA LYS A 258 -23.11 5.40 16.09
C LYS A 258 -22.13 5.00 17.21
N ASP A 259 -22.62 4.62 18.38
CA ASP A 259 -21.82 4.42 19.59
C ASP A 259 -21.21 3.02 19.73
N LEU A 260 -21.38 2.11 18.74
CA LEU A 260 -20.82 0.75 18.76
C LEU A 260 -21.19 -0.09 20.01
N SER A 261 -22.22 0.32 20.77
CA SER A 261 -22.60 -0.31 22.04
C SER A 261 -23.11 -1.73 21.85
N GLY A 262 -23.74 -1.99 20.69
CA GLY A 262 -24.31 -3.31 20.38
C GLY A 262 -25.56 -3.65 21.19
N ASP A 263 -26.20 -2.65 21.82
CA ASP A 263 -27.39 -2.85 22.67
C ASP A 263 -28.60 -3.34 21.87
N LYS A 264 -28.69 -2.96 20.60
CA LYS A 264 -29.75 -3.41 19.68
C LYS A 264 -29.44 -4.72 18.96
N LEU A 265 -28.28 -5.32 19.21
CA LEU A 265 -27.91 -6.61 18.62
C LEU A 265 -28.27 -7.72 19.60
N SER A 266 -29.11 -8.65 19.15
CA SER A 266 -29.39 -9.88 19.88
C SER A 266 -28.11 -10.73 20.03
N LYS A 267 -28.15 -11.74 20.89
CA LYS A 267 -27.06 -12.71 21.02
C LYS A 267 -26.77 -13.39 19.68
N ASP A 268 -27.81 -13.80 18.97
CA ASP A 268 -27.70 -14.45 17.66
C ASP A 268 -27.07 -13.51 16.62
N ASP A 269 -27.42 -12.21 16.63
CA ASP A 269 -26.79 -11.22 15.75
C ASP A 269 -25.29 -11.09 16.04
N LYS A 270 -24.90 -11.08 17.32
CA LYS A 270 -23.49 -11.01 17.73
C LYS A 270 -22.73 -12.27 17.32
N ASP A 271 -23.35 -13.44 17.38
CA ASP A 271 -22.73 -14.71 16.96
C ASP A 271 -22.56 -14.77 15.44
N ILE A 272 -23.59 -14.39 14.66
CA ILE A 272 -23.53 -14.32 13.19
C ILE A 272 -22.48 -13.30 12.73
N LEU A 273 -22.47 -12.12 13.36
CA LEU A 273 -21.50 -11.08 13.04
C LEU A 273 -20.08 -11.52 13.42
N SER A 274 -19.89 -12.20 14.55
CA SER A 274 -18.59 -12.76 14.94
C SER A 274 -18.10 -13.81 13.94
N ALA A 275 -18.97 -14.71 13.48
CA ALA A 275 -18.62 -15.73 12.48
C ALA A 275 -18.23 -15.08 11.14
N THR A 276 -19.01 -14.10 10.69
CA THR A 276 -18.73 -13.32 9.47
C THR A 276 -17.40 -12.59 9.59
N THR A 277 -17.18 -11.91 10.72
CA THR A 277 -15.95 -11.15 10.98
C THR A 277 -14.73 -12.06 11.04
N SER A 278 -14.83 -13.23 11.68
CA SER A 278 -13.76 -14.24 11.68
C SER A 278 -13.36 -14.67 10.27
N ARG A 279 -14.35 -14.93 9.40
CA ARG A 279 -14.12 -15.30 7.99
C ARG A 279 -13.47 -14.15 7.22
N THR A 280 -13.97 -12.93 7.37
CA THR A 280 -13.44 -11.73 6.69
C THR A 280 -12.01 -11.41 7.16
N LEU A 281 -11.73 -11.51 8.45
CA LEU A 281 -10.39 -11.31 9.00
C LEU A 281 -9.39 -12.33 8.43
N LYS A 282 -9.81 -13.59 8.32
CA LYS A 282 -8.98 -14.64 7.70
C LYS A 282 -8.72 -14.37 6.22
N GLN A 283 -9.71 -13.86 5.49
CA GLN A 283 -9.49 -13.41 4.11
C GLN A 283 -8.52 -12.22 4.05
N ALA A 284 -8.60 -11.27 4.97
CA ALA A 284 -7.66 -10.15 5.06
C ALA A 284 -6.22 -10.63 5.31
N GLN A 285 -6.03 -11.59 6.22
CA GLN A 285 -4.73 -12.24 6.45
C GLN A 285 -4.20 -12.91 5.18
N TYR A 286 -5.06 -13.58 4.39
CA TYR A 286 -4.66 -14.15 3.11
C TYR A 286 -4.31 -13.08 2.07
N ILE A 287 -5.00 -11.94 2.04
CA ILE A 287 -4.64 -10.83 1.15
C ILE A 287 -3.27 -10.28 1.52
N ALA A 288 -3.00 -10.04 2.81
CA ALA A 288 -1.70 -9.56 3.27
C ALA A 288 -0.56 -10.49 2.81
N GLU A 289 -0.73 -11.78 3.03
CA GLU A 289 0.27 -12.79 2.70
C GLU A 289 0.41 -13.06 1.19
N ASN A 290 -0.67 -12.97 0.42
CA ASN A 290 -0.60 -13.04 -1.03
C ASN A 290 -0.01 -11.75 -1.62
N ALA A 291 -0.31 -10.58 -1.05
CA ALA A 291 0.31 -9.31 -1.45
C ALA A 291 1.83 -9.38 -1.26
N ALA A 292 2.30 -9.95 -0.15
CA ALA A 292 3.72 -10.20 0.08
C ALA A 292 4.36 -11.08 -1.00
N ARG A 293 3.58 -11.93 -1.68
CA ARG A 293 4.02 -12.77 -2.81
C ARG A 293 3.78 -12.11 -4.17
N GLY A 294 3.41 -10.83 -4.21
CA GLY A 294 3.08 -10.09 -5.43
C GLY A 294 1.70 -10.39 -6.01
N LEU A 295 0.81 -11.07 -5.27
CA LEU A 295 -0.51 -11.52 -5.71
C LEU A 295 -1.65 -10.72 -5.07
N PHE A 296 -1.62 -9.40 -5.18
CA PHE A 296 -2.67 -8.53 -4.61
C PHE A 296 -3.84 -8.30 -5.58
N PRO A 297 -5.11 -8.27 -5.14
CA PRO A 297 -5.65 -8.52 -3.79
C PRO A 297 -6.22 -9.94 -3.64
N LEU A 298 -5.46 -10.96 -4.05
CA LEU A 298 -5.92 -12.34 -4.02
C LEU A 298 -6.09 -12.80 -2.55
N HIS A 299 -7.27 -13.32 -2.20
CA HIS A 299 -7.53 -13.90 -0.88
C HIS A 299 -7.52 -15.44 -0.92
N LYS A 300 -6.83 -16.02 -1.93
CA LYS A 300 -6.69 -17.47 -2.08
C LYS A 300 -6.01 -18.02 -0.83
N ARG A 301 -6.60 -19.10 -0.32
CA ARG A 301 -6.14 -19.76 0.90
C ARG A 301 -4.70 -20.27 0.72
N ILE A 302 -3.82 -19.85 1.64
CA ILE A 302 -2.41 -20.23 1.70
C ILE A 302 -1.97 -20.53 3.14
N ILE A 303 -0.84 -21.23 3.30
CA ILE A 303 -0.20 -21.38 4.61
C ILE A 303 0.28 -20.00 5.03
N THR A 304 -0.08 -19.58 6.24
CA THR A 304 0.29 -18.27 6.78
C THR A 304 1.07 -18.45 8.08
N PRO A 305 2.07 -17.60 8.35
CA PRO A 305 2.69 -17.54 9.66
C PRO A 305 1.70 -17.04 10.73
N GLU A 306 2.15 -16.97 11.97
CA GLU A 306 1.38 -16.33 13.04
C GLU A 306 1.27 -14.83 12.82
N PHE A 307 0.09 -14.28 13.11
CA PHE A 307 -0.14 -12.84 13.10
C PHE A 307 -0.01 -12.34 14.54
N ASP A 308 1.22 -12.01 14.93
CA ASP A 308 1.50 -11.34 16.20
C ASP A 308 0.98 -9.90 16.13
N TYR A 309 -0.19 -9.67 16.71
CA TYR A 309 -0.86 -8.37 16.63
C TYR A 309 -0.10 -7.26 17.36
N GLU A 310 0.74 -7.57 18.35
CA GLU A 310 1.56 -6.56 19.02
C GLU A 310 2.67 -6.08 18.10
N GLU A 311 3.34 -7.00 17.41
CA GLU A 311 4.38 -6.63 16.44
C GLU A 311 3.78 -5.97 15.18
N LEU A 312 2.59 -6.38 14.75
CA LEU A 312 1.85 -5.67 13.70
C LEU A 312 1.47 -4.26 14.16
N LYS A 313 1.04 -4.07 15.41
CA LYS A 313 0.66 -2.77 15.97
C LYS A 313 1.82 -1.80 15.98
N LYS A 314 3.01 -2.24 16.40
CA LYS A 314 4.24 -1.41 16.34
C LYS A 314 4.53 -0.95 14.91
N ARG A 315 4.47 -1.85 13.93
CA ARG A 315 4.69 -1.50 12.51
C ARG A 315 3.62 -0.56 11.96
N LEU A 316 2.37 -0.75 12.36
CA LEU A 316 1.26 0.08 11.93
C LEU A 316 1.38 1.49 12.51
N LEU A 317 1.64 1.62 13.81
CA LEU A 317 1.83 2.92 14.47
C LEU A 317 3.14 3.60 14.07
N LYS A 318 4.15 2.87 13.62
CA LYS A 318 5.34 3.50 13.02
C LYS A 318 5.04 4.17 11.68
N ALA A 319 4.06 3.65 10.93
CA ALA A 319 3.57 4.24 9.69
C ALA A 319 2.61 5.41 9.94
N TRP A 320 1.74 5.19 10.92
CA TRP A 320 0.64 6.07 11.29
C TRP A 320 0.69 6.39 12.79
N PRO A 321 1.71 7.12 13.28
CA PRO A 321 1.87 7.42 14.72
C PRO A 321 0.71 8.21 15.32
N ASP A 322 -0.01 9.00 14.50
CA ASP A 322 -1.14 9.81 14.96
C ASP A 322 -2.44 9.01 15.10
N LEU A 323 -2.44 7.74 14.71
CA LEU A 323 -3.64 6.91 14.67
C LEU A 323 -4.08 6.56 16.09
N ILE A 324 -5.18 7.16 16.52
CA ILE A 324 -5.66 7.08 17.89
C ILE A 324 -6.27 5.70 18.14
N VAL A 325 -5.71 5.00 19.12
CA VAL A 325 -6.27 3.74 19.63
C VAL A 325 -7.32 4.05 20.68
N LYS A 326 -8.49 4.55 20.27
CA LYS A 326 -9.67 4.69 21.16
C LYS A 326 -10.38 3.36 21.39
#